data_AF-A0A0C9TE30-F1
#
_entry.id   AF-A0A0C9TE30-F1
#
_cell.length_a   1.000
_cell.length_b   1.000
_cell.length_c   1.000
_cell.angle_alpha   90.00
_cell.angle_beta   90.00
_cell.angle_gamma   90.00
#
_symmetry.space_group_name_H-M   'P 1'
#
loop_
_entity.id
_entity.type
_entity.pdbx_description
1 polymer ?
#
loop_
_entity_poly.entity_id
_entity_poly.type
_entity_poly.pdbx_seq_one_letter_code
_entity_poly.pdbx_strand_id
1 'polypeptide(L)'
;MVFRVGLRTLSPPRVAVKTLRRQIVTTVQEWITDHVQPPSEASGSLATEMTKRTTQEEQERRQRQEEEAERRRQSELAAQLAEQLQEQTQADAQKHLVAKEIQYKAARRRAQSDAREDVPECLGVMYLADPLCDDVRATLPLEVHAIEFNSKYYVSTQGRRKLGQLEAEIRRLMNVHHLNLLSVLAVRVSYPHLGPPRLTILSEQRPALTLQDVSEDCDRLREDKASVGSCFP
;
A
#
# COMPACT_ATOMS: atom_id res chain seq x y z
N MET A 1 -16.57 10.35 -145.33
CA MET A 1 -17.91 10.96 -145.42
C MET A 1 -18.21 11.64 -144.09
N VAL A 2 -18.38 12.97 -144.11
CA VAL A 2 -18.75 13.79 -142.95
C VAL A 2 -20.26 13.70 -142.75
N PHE A 3 -20.72 13.49 -141.52
CA PHE A 3 -22.05 13.92 -141.08
C PHE A 3 -22.03 14.38 -139.61
N ARG A 4 -23.03 15.19 -139.28
CA ARG A 4 -22.99 16.39 -138.44
C ARG A 4 -24.02 16.29 -137.30
N VAL A 5 -23.60 16.69 -136.10
CA VAL A 5 -24.33 17.37 -134.99
C VAL A 5 -25.63 16.77 -134.41
N GLY A 6 -25.65 16.70 -133.07
CA GLY A 6 -26.88 16.77 -132.28
C GLY A 6 -26.61 16.88 -130.77
N LEU A 7 -26.38 18.11 -130.26
CA LEU A 7 -26.46 18.40 -128.82
C LEU A 7 -27.90 18.14 -128.33
N ARG A 8 -28.03 17.43 -127.20
CA ARG A 8 -29.19 17.56 -126.30
C ARG A 8 -28.71 17.75 -124.87
N THR A 9 -28.96 18.94 -124.37
CA THR A 9 -28.82 19.36 -122.99
C THR A 9 -30.02 18.87 -122.17
N LEU A 10 -29.79 18.16 -121.06
CA LEU A 10 -30.76 18.05 -119.97
C LEU A 10 -30.01 18.12 -118.62
N SER A 11 -30.37 19.16 -117.85
CA SER A 11 -29.93 19.48 -116.48
C SER A 11 -30.49 18.48 -115.45
N PRO A 12 -29.95 18.41 -114.20
CA PRO A 12 -29.83 17.21 -113.38
C PRO A 12 -30.98 17.03 -112.36
N PRO A 13 -31.12 15.87 -111.69
CA PRO A 13 -31.94 15.77 -110.49
C PRO A 13 -31.11 16.05 -109.23
N ARG A 14 -31.41 17.21 -108.62
CA ARG A 14 -31.01 17.69 -107.29
C ARG A 14 -31.57 16.83 -106.13
N VAL A 15 -31.39 15.50 -106.15
CA VAL A 15 -32.02 14.61 -105.16
C VAL A 15 -31.05 14.08 -104.09
N ALA A 16 -29.73 14.12 -104.32
CA ALA A 16 -28.77 13.54 -103.37
C ALA A 16 -28.34 14.45 -102.20
N VAL A 17 -28.43 15.79 -102.32
CA VAL A 17 -27.84 16.72 -101.34
C VAL A 17 -28.77 16.99 -100.13
N LYS A 18 -30.08 16.81 -100.28
CA LYS A 18 -31.05 17.03 -99.18
C LYS A 18 -30.98 15.95 -98.09
N THR A 19 -30.60 14.73 -98.45
CA THR A 19 -30.61 13.58 -97.52
C THR A 19 -29.39 13.57 -96.59
N LEU A 20 -28.20 13.91 -97.10
CA LEU A 20 -26.96 13.98 -96.33
C LEU A 20 -26.97 15.08 -95.26
N ARG A 21 -27.55 16.27 -95.55
CA ARG A 21 -27.68 17.35 -94.55
C ARG A 21 -28.61 16.95 -93.40
N ARG A 22 -29.72 16.28 -93.71
CA ARG A 22 -30.67 15.83 -92.68
C ARG A 22 -30.05 14.75 -91.79
N GLN A 23 -29.31 13.80 -92.39
CA GLN A 23 -28.62 12.74 -91.64
C GLN A 23 -27.54 13.28 -90.69
N ILE A 24 -26.67 14.20 -91.14
CA ILE A 24 -25.63 14.77 -90.28
C ILE A 24 -26.25 15.55 -89.10
N VAL A 25 -27.29 16.33 -89.36
CA VAL A 25 -27.99 17.08 -88.30
C VAL A 25 -28.66 16.14 -87.30
N THR A 26 -29.31 15.07 -87.76
CA THR A 26 -29.93 14.09 -86.85
C THR A 26 -28.88 13.32 -86.04
N THR A 27 -27.77 12.90 -86.63
CA THR A 27 -26.71 12.17 -85.91
C THR A 27 -26.03 13.05 -84.87
N VAL A 28 -25.78 14.33 -85.18
CA VAL A 28 -25.21 15.28 -84.20
C VAL A 28 -26.22 15.62 -83.10
N GLN A 29 -27.51 15.76 -83.43
CA GLN A 29 -28.55 15.97 -82.40
C GLN A 29 -28.74 14.73 -81.51
N GLU A 30 -28.75 13.53 -82.08
CA GLU A 30 -28.80 12.28 -81.32
C GLU A 30 -27.59 12.19 -80.38
N TRP A 31 -26.38 12.49 -80.86
CA TRP A 31 -25.17 12.46 -80.03
C TRP A 31 -25.20 13.50 -78.90
N ILE A 32 -25.59 14.75 -79.19
CA ILE A 32 -25.70 15.80 -78.16
C ILE A 32 -26.76 15.43 -77.12
N THR A 33 -27.89 14.87 -77.54
CA THR A 33 -28.96 14.44 -76.62
C THR A 33 -28.49 13.31 -75.70
N ASP A 34 -27.67 12.40 -76.23
CA ASP A 34 -27.21 11.21 -75.52
C ASP A 34 -25.95 11.46 -74.66
N HIS A 35 -25.12 12.46 -75.01
CA HIS A 35 -23.81 12.69 -74.38
C HIS A 35 -23.66 14.05 -73.67
N VAL A 36 -24.57 15.01 -73.88
CA VAL A 36 -24.50 16.33 -73.23
C VAL A 36 -25.75 16.50 -72.36
N GLN A 37 -25.62 16.22 -71.06
CA GLN A 37 -26.61 16.64 -70.08
C GLN A 37 -26.42 18.14 -69.81
N PRO A 38 -27.40 19.02 -70.13
CA PRO A 38 -27.33 20.38 -69.65
C PRO A 38 -27.36 20.35 -68.11
N PRO A 39 -26.49 21.10 -67.41
CA PRO A 39 -26.60 21.23 -65.97
C PRO A 39 -28.01 21.72 -65.65
N SER A 40 -28.79 20.92 -64.93
CA SER A 40 -30.11 21.35 -64.49
C SER A 40 -29.90 22.59 -63.63
N GLU A 41 -30.34 23.75 -64.10
CA GLU A 41 -30.43 24.94 -63.26
C GLU A 41 -31.29 24.55 -62.05
N ALA A 42 -30.66 24.46 -60.88
CA ALA A 42 -31.35 24.16 -59.65
C ALA A 42 -32.52 25.15 -59.54
N SER A 43 -33.76 24.64 -59.50
CA SER A 43 -34.99 25.44 -59.35
C SER A 43 -35.12 26.02 -57.93
N GLY A 44 -34.03 26.55 -57.38
CA GLY A 44 -33.99 27.32 -56.15
C GLY A 44 -33.50 28.73 -56.47
N SER A 45 -34.34 29.73 -56.19
CA SER A 45 -33.87 31.12 -56.18
C SER A 45 -32.73 31.23 -55.16
N LEU A 46 -31.60 31.86 -55.53
CA LEU A 46 -30.47 32.10 -54.64
C LEU A 46 -30.90 32.73 -53.30
N ALA A 47 -31.95 33.56 -53.32
CA ALA A 47 -32.55 34.13 -52.12
C ALA A 47 -33.05 33.04 -51.14
N THR A 48 -33.66 31.98 -51.66
CA THR A 48 -34.14 30.81 -50.90
C THR A 48 -32.97 29.99 -50.36
N GLU A 49 -31.90 29.83 -51.13
CA GLU A 49 -30.71 29.10 -50.67
C GLU A 49 -29.93 29.88 -49.60
N MET A 50 -29.86 31.21 -49.72
CA MET A 50 -29.27 32.09 -48.72
C MET A 50 -30.07 32.09 -47.41
N THR A 51 -31.42 32.21 -47.48
CA THR A 51 -32.25 32.11 -46.26
C THR A 51 -32.14 30.73 -45.63
N LYS A 52 -32.03 29.67 -46.43
CA LYS A 52 -31.82 28.30 -45.93
C LYS A 52 -30.47 28.14 -45.22
N ARG A 53 -29.39 28.70 -45.77
CA ARG A 53 -28.06 28.68 -45.13
C ARG A 53 -28.02 29.50 -43.85
N THR A 54 -28.61 30.71 -43.85
CA THR A 54 -28.69 31.55 -42.64
C THR A 54 -29.50 30.87 -41.54
N THR A 55 -30.66 30.28 -41.86
CA THR A 55 -31.49 29.57 -40.87
C THR A 55 -30.83 28.30 -40.35
N GLN A 56 -30.13 27.55 -41.22
CA GLN A 56 -29.38 26.36 -40.82
C GLN A 56 -28.19 26.71 -39.91
N GLU A 57 -27.42 27.74 -40.23
CA GLU A 57 -26.31 28.20 -39.39
C GLU A 57 -26.80 28.71 -38.03
N GLU A 58 -27.93 29.42 -37.97
CA GLU A 58 -28.53 29.84 -36.69
C GLU A 58 -29.03 28.64 -35.88
N GLN A 59 -29.64 27.63 -36.52
CA GLN A 59 -30.06 26.41 -35.86
C GLN A 59 -28.88 25.60 -35.31
N GLU A 60 -27.82 25.44 -36.09
CA GLU A 60 -26.59 24.76 -35.65
C GLU A 60 -25.91 25.50 -34.49
N ARG A 61 -25.92 26.84 -34.51
CA ARG A 61 -25.41 27.64 -33.38
C ARG A 61 -26.26 27.48 -32.14
N ARG A 62 -27.59 27.47 -32.27
CA ARG A 62 -28.51 27.22 -31.15
C ARG A 62 -28.34 25.82 -30.57
N GLN A 63 -28.24 24.80 -31.42
CA GLN A 63 -27.98 23.42 -30.99
C GLN A 63 -26.64 23.28 -30.24
N ARG A 64 -25.57 23.91 -30.74
CA ARG A 64 -24.28 23.93 -30.03
C ARG A 64 -24.36 24.65 -28.69
N GLN A 65 -25.10 25.75 -28.61
CA GLN A 65 -25.31 26.49 -27.36
C GLN A 65 -26.15 25.69 -26.37
N GLU A 66 -27.20 25.00 -26.83
CA GLU A 66 -28.03 24.11 -26.02
C GLU A 66 -27.23 22.91 -25.51
N GLU A 67 -26.45 22.27 -26.38
CA GLU A 67 -25.57 21.15 -26.02
C GLU A 67 -24.48 21.60 -25.02
N GLU A 68 -23.88 22.77 -25.22
CA GLU A 68 -22.91 23.31 -24.26
C GLU A 68 -23.57 23.66 -22.92
N ALA A 69 -24.79 24.21 -22.93
CA ALA A 69 -25.56 24.48 -21.72
C ALA A 69 -25.94 23.19 -20.97
N GLU A 70 -26.31 22.13 -21.69
CA GLU A 70 -26.57 20.80 -21.10
C GLU A 70 -25.31 20.18 -20.52
N ARG A 71 -24.18 20.24 -21.25
CA ARG A 71 -22.88 19.78 -20.75
C ARG A 71 -22.45 20.55 -19.49
N ARG A 72 -22.69 21.86 -19.44
CA ARG A 72 -22.43 22.67 -18.23
C ARG A 72 -23.30 22.23 -17.07
N ARG A 73 -24.61 22.06 -17.26
CA ARG A 73 -25.52 21.55 -16.21
C ARG A 73 -25.12 20.15 -15.74
N GLN A 74 -24.77 19.26 -16.66
CA GLN A 74 -24.30 17.90 -16.31
C GLN A 74 -22.99 17.96 -15.52
N SER A 75 -22.05 18.81 -15.94
CA SER A 75 -20.80 19.02 -15.21
C SER A 75 -21.02 19.63 -13.83
N GLU A 76 -21.96 20.56 -13.68
CA GLU A 76 -22.32 21.17 -12.39
C GLU A 76 -22.93 20.14 -11.45
N LEU A 77 -23.87 19.32 -11.92
CA LEU A 77 -24.46 18.23 -11.13
C LEU A 77 -23.41 17.18 -10.75
N ALA A 78 -22.52 16.83 -11.67
CA ALA A 78 -21.41 15.92 -11.40
C ALA A 78 -20.42 16.50 -10.39
N ALA A 79 -20.12 17.80 -10.46
CA ALA A 79 -19.27 18.49 -9.50
C ALA A 79 -19.90 18.53 -8.11
N GLN A 80 -21.20 18.83 -8.00
CA GLN A 80 -21.93 18.81 -6.71
C GLN A 80 -21.92 17.41 -6.09
N LEU A 81 -22.16 16.37 -6.89
CA LEU A 81 -22.13 14.99 -6.40
C LEU A 81 -20.70 14.59 -5.96
N ALA A 82 -19.68 14.99 -6.72
CA ALA A 82 -18.29 14.74 -6.36
C ALA A 82 -17.88 15.45 -5.06
N GLU A 83 -18.32 16.70 -4.86
CA GLU A 83 -18.07 17.46 -3.63
C GLU A 83 -18.71 16.77 -2.43
N GLN A 84 -19.98 16.33 -2.55
CA GLN A 84 -20.68 15.62 -1.48
C GLN A 84 -19.99 14.30 -1.11
N LEU A 85 -19.55 13.53 -2.10
CA LEU A 85 -18.81 12.28 -1.86
C LEU A 85 -17.44 12.53 -1.23
N GLN A 86 -16.74 13.59 -1.65
CA GLN A 86 -15.46 13.97 -1.07
C GLN A 86 -15.62 14.39 0.40
N GLU A 87 -16.68 15.14 0.72
CA GLU A 87 -16.99 15.52 2.11
C GLU A 87 -17.27 14.30 2.99
N GLN A 88 -18.08 13.36 2.51
CA GLN A 88 -18.31 12.09 3.23
C GLN A 88 -17.02 11.29 3.43
N THR A 89 -16.18 11.21 2.39
CA THR A 89 -14.89 10.52 2.46
C THR A 89 -13.97 11.15 3.51
N GLN A 90 -13.91 12.49 3.57
CA GLN A 90 -13.10 13.21 4.56
C GLN A 90 -13.64 13.03 5.98
N ALA A 91 -14.96 13.11 6.17
CA ALA A 91 -15.59 12.93 7.47
C ALA A 91 -15.34 11.52 8.03
N ASP A 92 -15.44 10.50 7.19
CA ASP A 92 -15.20 9.11 7.62
C ASP A 92 -13.71 8.84 7.87
N ALA A 93 -12.81 9.42 7.07
CA ALA A 93 -11.38 9.38 7.35
C ALA A 93 -11.05 10.02 8.72
N GLN A 94 -11.65 11.17 9.05
CA GLN A 94 -11.47 11.83 10.35
C GLN A 94 -11.98 10.98 11.51
N LYS A 95 -13.19 10.41 11.39
CA LYS A 95 -13.74 9.50 12.40
C LYS A 95 -12.82 8.30 12.62
N HIS A 96 -12.27 7.72 11.56
CA HIS A 96 -11.36 6.59 11.65
C HIS A 96 -10.06 6.96 12.38
N LEU A 97 -9.49 8.14 12.11
CA LEU A 97 -8.31 8.64 12.83
C LEU A 97 -8.60 8.84 14.32
N VAL A 98 -9.72 9.47 14.66
CA VAL A 98 -10.12 9.69 16.07
C VAL A 98 -10.38 8.37 16.78
N ALA A 99 -11.08 7.42 16.13
CA ALA A 99 -11.30 6.08 16.68
C ALA A 99 -9.98 5.35 16.95
N LYS A 100 -9.02 5.42 16.01
CA LYS A 100 -7.68 4.85 16.17
C LYS A 100 -6.90 5.51 17.31
N GLU A 101 -7.00 6.82 17.47
CA GLU A 101 -6.37 7.55 18.57
C GLU A 101 -6.97 7.17 19.93
N ILE A 102 -8.30 7.06 20.01
CA ILE A 102 -9.00 6.59 21.22
C ILE A 102 -8.58 5.15 21.54
N GLN A 103 -8.53 4.27 20.55
CA GLN A 103 -8.05 2.90 20.71
C GLN A 103 -6.60 2.86 21.20
N TYR A 104 -5.70 3.67 20.62
CA TYR A 104 -4.31 3.76 21.05
C TYR A 104 -4.18 4.26 22.48
N LYS A 105 -4.93 5.31 22.85
CA LYS A 105 -4.99 5.83 24.22
C LYS A 105 -5.55 4.80 25.21
N ALA A 106 -6.58 4.05 24.82
CA ALA A 106 -7.18 3.01 25.64
C ALA A 106 -6.27 1.78 25.78
N ALA A 107 -5.55 1.39 24.72
CA ALA A 107 -4.55 0.33 24.75
C ALA A 107 -3.35 0.74 25.62
N ARG A 108 -2.89 1.99 25.53
CA ARG A 108 -1.84 2.54 26.40
C ARG A 108 -2.29 2.59 27.86
N ARG A 109 -3.53 3.00 28.15
CA ARG A 109 -4.10 2.96 29.50
C ARG A 109 -4.23 1.53 30.03
N ARG A 110 -4.67 0.59 29.18
CA ARG A 110 -4.72 -0.84 29.54
C ARG A 110 -3.33 -1.41 29.80
N ALA A 111 -2.33 -1.12 28.97
CA ALA A 111 -0.95 -1.52 29.22
C ALA A 111 -0.36 -0.89 30.49
N GLN A 112 -0.76 0.34 30.83
CA GLN A 112 -0.38 0.98 32.10
C GLN A 112 -1.08 0.38 33.32
N SER A 113 -2.25 -0.27 33.16
CA SER A 113 -2.94 -0.99 34.22
C SER A 113 -2.62 -2.50 34.27
N ASP A 114 -2.27 -3.10 33.14
CA ASP A 114 -1.78 -4.49 32.99
C ASP A 114 -0.30 -4.62 33.28
N ALA A 115 0.42 -3.50 33.42
CA ALA A 115 1.55 -3.43 34.33
C ALA A 115 1.03 -3.60 35.77
N ARG A 116 0.49 -4.79 36.07
CA ARG A 116 0.78 -5.43 37.34
C ARG A 116 2.27 -5.27 37.49
N GLU A 117 2.69 -4.69 38.61
CA GLU A 117 4.10 -4.62 38.96
C GLU A 117 4.71 -5.95 38.55
N ASP A 118 5.63 -5.93 37.59
CA ASP A 118 6.64 -6.96 37.46
C ASP A 118 7.28 -6.98 38.85
N VAL A 119 6.69 -7.74 39.78
CA VAL A 119 7.30 -7.96 41.07
C VAL A 119 8.58 -8.64 40.68
N PRO A 120 9.73 -7.95 40.78
CA PRO A 120 10.95 -8.54 40.27
C PRO A 120 11.16 -9.79 41.12
N GLU A 121 11.13 -10.96 40.48
CA GLU A 121 11.27 -12.26 41.15
C GLU A 121 12.52 -12.30 42.05
N CYS A 122 13.50 -11.46 41.73
CA CYS A 122 14.76 -11.33 42.41
C CYS A 122 15.09 -9.87 42.76
N LEU A 123 15.83 -9.69 43.86
CA LEU A 123 16.31 -8.39 44.30
C LEU A 123 17.36 -7.81 43.34
N GLY A 124 16.96 -7.06 42.31
CA GLY A 124 17.90 -6.40 41.40
C GLY A 124 17.63 -6.69 39.93
N VAL A 125 18.69 -6.63 39.11
CA VAL A 125 18.62 -6.85 37.65
C VAL A 125 19.45 -8.08 37.31
N MET A 126 18.90 -8.97 36.47
CA MET A 126 19.67 -10.09 35.91
C MET A 126 20.07 -9.81 34.46
N TYR A 127 21.28 -10.21 34.12
CA TYR A 127 21.84 -10.18 32.77
C TYR A 127 22.22 -11.59 32.35
N LEU A 128 21.89 -11.98 31.12
CA LEU A 128 22.50 -13.15 30.51
C LEU A 128 23.96 -12.85 30.20
N ALA A 129 24.85 -13.80 30.49
CA ALA A 129 26.27 -13.66 30.28
C ALA A 129 26.79 -14.79 29.39
N ASP A 130 27.50 -14.41 28.34
CA ASP A 130 28.24 -15.36 27.51
C ASP A 130 29.66 -15.49 28.05
N PRO A 131 30.16 -16.72 28.30
CA PRO A 131 31.55 -16.90 28.70
C PRO A 131 32.47 -16.49 27.54
N LEU A 132 33.36 -15.53 27.81
CA LEU A 132 34.45 -15.20 26.90
C LEU A 132 35.60 -16.19 27.15
N CYS A 133 35.54 -17.36 26.53
CA CYS A 133 36.56 -18.40 26.62
C CYS A 133 37.09 -18.80 25.24
N ASP A 134 38.38 -19.12 25.17
CA ASP A 134 39.04 -19.57 23.92
C ASP A 134 38.61 -20.99 23.51
N ASP A 135 37.92 -21.73 24.39
CA ASP A 135 37.40 -23.06 24.12
C ASP A 135 35.97 -22.99 23.55
N VAL A 136 35.86 -23.32 22.27
CA VAL A 136 34.61 -23.36 21.49
C VAL A 136 33.58 -24.33 22.05
N ARG A 137 33.98 -25.29 22.91
CA ARG A 137 33.08 -26.30 23.49
C ARG A 137 32.49 -25.88 24.84
N ALA A 138 32.97 -24.81 25.45
CA ALA A 138 32.52 -24.36 26.77
C ALA A 138 31.33 -23.40 26.66
N THR A 139 30.18 -23.87 26.16
CA THR A 139 28.92 -23.11 26.19
C THR A 139 28.19 -23.40 27.50
N LEU A 140 28.68 -22.83 28.60
CA LEU A 140 27.92 -22.82 29.84
C LEU A 140 26.98 -21.61 29.81
N PRO A 141 25.65 -21.80 29.90
CA PRO A 141 24.74 -20.68 30.01
C PRO A 141 24.90 -20.03 31.39
N LEU A 142 25.26 -18.74 31.42
CA LEU A 142 25.54 -18.00 32.65
C LEU A 142 24.57 -16.83 32.85
N GLU A 143 24.34 -16.50 34.12
CA GLU A 143 23.58 -15.34 34.55
C GLU A 143 24.40 -14.47 35.51
N VAL A 144 24.27 -13.16 35.35
CA VAL A 144 24.85 -12.16 36.23
C VAL A 144 23.74 -11.40 36.92
N HIS A 145 23.64 -11.55 38.24
CA HIS A 145 22.70 -10.83 39.08
C HIS A 145 23.38 -9.59 39.69
N ALA A 146 22.87 -8.41 39.37
CA ALA A 146 23.37 -7.12 39.85
C ALA A 146 22.37 -6.46 40.80
N ILE A 147 22.83 -6.15 42.01
CA ILE A 147 22.00 -5.60 43.08
C ILE A 147 22.60 -4.26 43.52
N GLU A 148 21.80 -3.19 43.46
CA GLU A 148 22.21 -1.85 43.87
C GLU A 148 21.67 -1.49 45.26
N PHE A 149 22.56 -1.07 46.15
CA PHE A 149 22.20 -0.68 47.51
C PHE A 149 21.97 0.83 47.60
N ASN A 150 20.75 1.27 47.25
CA ASN A 150 20.38 2.69 47.18
C ASN A 150 20.30 3.41 48.53
N SER A 151 20.24 2.69 49.64
CA SER A 151 20.21 3.31 50.97
C SER A 151 21.56 3.90 51.34
N LYS A 152 21.55 5.16 51.82
CA LYS A 152 22.74 5.88 52.32
C LYS A 152 23.48 5.11 53.42
N TYR A 153 22.79 4.24 54.15
CA TYR A 153 23.40 3.37 55.16
C TYR A 153 24.57 2.56 54.59
N TYR A 154 24.45 2.04 53.37
CA TYR A 154 25.45 1.15 52.77
C TYR A 154 26.72 1.87 52.29
N VAL A 155 26.72 3.20 52.27
CA VAL A 155 27.91 4.02 52.01
C VAL A 155 28.76 4.20 53.28
N SER A 156 28.14 4.10 54.46
CA SER A 156 28.80 4.25 55.77
C SER A 156 29.79 3.11 56.06
N THR A 157 30.72 3.32 56.99
CA THR A 157 31.69 2.29 57.41
C THR A 157 31.01 1.02 57.93
N GLN A 158 29.89 1.16 58.66
CA GLN A 158 29.12 0.01 59.15
C GLN A 158 28.42 -0.72 58.00
N GLY A 159 27.81 0.02 57.08
CA GLY A 159 27.17 -0.54 55.90
C GLY A 159 28.16 -1.30 55.02
N ARG A 160 29.35 -0.75 54.78
CA ARG A 160 30.43 -1.42 54.05
C ARG A 160 30.89 -2.71 54.73
N ARG A 161 31.00 -2.71 56.07
CA ARG A 161 31.30 -3.94 56.83
C ARG A 161 30.22 -4.98 56.64
N LYS A 162 28.95 -4.60 56.64
CA LYS A 162 27.82 -5.52 56.40
C LYS A 162 27.85 -6.09 54.97
N LEU A 163 28.16 -5.27 53.97
CA LEU A 163 28.34 -5.75 52.60
C LEU A 163 29.54 -6.69 52.46
N GLY A 164 30.65 -6.42 53.15
CA GLY A 164 31.79 -7.33 53.19
C GLY A 164 31.47 -8.68 53.87
N GLN A 165 30.66 -8.66 54.94
CA GLN A 165 30.14 -9.88 55.57
C GLN A 165 29.24 -10.67 54.62
N LEU A 166 28.31 -10.00 53.94
CA LEU A 166 27.45 -10.60 52.92
C LEU A 166 28.27 -11.27 51.81
N GLU A 167 29.28 -10.57 51.30
CA GLU A 167 30.18 -11.12 50.27
C GLU A 167 30.93 -12.36 50.78
N ALA A 168 31.43 -12.34 52.01
CA ALA A 168 32.10 -13.48 52.62
C ALA A 168 31.16 -14.68 52.82
N GLU A 169 29.90 -14.43 53.17
CA GLU A 169 28.89 -15.46 53.33
C GLU A 169 28.52 -16.11 51.98
N ILE A 170 28.29 -15.30 50.94
CA ILE A 170 28.04 -15.83 49.59
C ILE A 170 29.25 -16.62 49.10
N ARG A 171 30.48 -16.12 49.33
CA ARG A 171 31.71 -16.85 49.00
C ARG A 171 31.82 -18.19 49.74
N ARG A 172 31.30 -18.28 50.96
CA ARG A 172 31.20 -19.56 51.68
C ARG A 172 30.19 -20.50 50.99
N LEU A 173 29.05 -19.98 50.54
CA LEU A 173 28.02 -20.75 49.82
C LEU A 173 28.49 -21.24 48.44
N MET A 174 29.43 -20.56 47.80
CA MET A 174 30.03 -21.00 46.53
C MET A 174 30.67 -22.39 46.61
N ASN A 175 31.07 -22.85 47.81
CA ASN A 175 31.67 -24.19 48.00
C ASN A 175 30.62 -25.31 48.15
N VAL A 176 29.33 -24.98 48.11
CA VAL A 176 28.25 -25.96 48.19
C VAL A 176 27.91 -26.41 46.78
N HIS A 177 28.13 -27.69 46.49
CA HIS A 177 27.85 -28.28 45.18
C HIS A 177 26.88 -29.45 45.31
N HIS A 178 25.82 -29.42 44.49
CA HIS A 178 24.84 -30.50 44.40
C HIS A 178 24.18 -30.48 43.02
N LEU A 179 23.77 -31.65 42.51
CA LEU A 179 23.19 -31.78 41.16
C LEU A 179 21.94 -30.91 40.94
N ASN A 180 21.13 -30.76 42.00
CA ASN A 180 19.88 -29.99 41.99
C ASN A 180 20.02 -28.60 42.63
N LEU A 181 21.24 -28.08 42.75
CA LEU A 181 21.52 -26.75 43.29
C LEU A 181 22.26 -25.94 42.24
N LEU A 182 21.75 -24.75 41.92
CA LEU A 182 22.42 -23.83 41.00
C LEU A 182 23.74 -23.35 41.60
N SER A 183 24.82 -23.49 40.83
CA SER A 183 26.15 -23.12 41.30
C SER A 183 26.37 -21.61 41.20
N VAL A 184 26.87 -21.02 42.28
CA VAL A 184 27.40 -19.66 42.28
C VAL A 184 28.89 -19.71 41.96
N LEU A 185 29.28 -19.07 40.86
CA LEU A 185 30.63 -19.14 40.31
C LEU A 185 31.51 -17.97 40.77
N ALA A 186 30.93 -16.79 40.98
CA ALA A 186 31.65 -15.64 41.49
C ALA A 186 30.74 -14.66 42.23
N VAL A 187 31.32 -13.93 43.18
CA VAL A 187 30.67 -12.82 43.87
C VAL A 187 31.64 -11.66 44.05
N ARG A 188 31.15 -10.43 43.87
CA ARG A 188 31.94 -9.22 44.10
C ARG A 188 31.07 -8.06 44.55
N VAL A 189 31.50 -7.34 45.58
CA VAL A 189 30.95 -6.02 45.92
C VAL A 189 31.84 -4.94 45.33
N SER A 190 31.25 -3.99 44.60
CA SER A 190 31.93 -2.82 44.06
C SER A 190 31.41 -1.54 44.73
N TYR A 191 32.33 -0.60 44.91
CA TYR A 191 32.06 0.73 45.48
C TYR A 191 32.43 1.77 44.43
N PRO A 192 31.55 2.05 43.46
CA PRO A 192 31.85 3.04 42.43
C PRO A 192 32.08 4.42 43.05
N HIS A 193 32.96 5.22 42.44
CA HIS A 193 33.21 6.59 42.89
C HIS A 193 31.96 7.47 42.79
N LEU A 194 31.12 7.17 41.79
CA LEU A 194 29.84 7.81 41.54
C LEU A 194 28.77 6.72 41.53
N GLY A 195 27.93 6.67 42.56
CA GLY A 195 26.78 5.76 42.64
C GLY A 195 26.71 4.93 43.92
N PRO A 196 25.63 4.14 44.06
CA PRO A 196 25.46 3.23 45.19
C PRO A 196 26.45 2.04 45.10
N PRO A 197 26.81 1.42 46.24
CA PRO A 197 27.48 0.13 46.23
C PRO A 197 26.68 -0.91 45.44
N ARG A 198 27.36 -1.77 44.68
CA ARG A 198 26.73 -2.80 43.86
C ARG A 198 27.29 -4.17 44.19
N LEU A 199 26.41 -5.15 44.44
CA LEU A 199 26.77 -6.57 44.53
C LEU A 199 26.53 -7.20 43.17
N THR A 200 27.50 -7.96 42.67
CA THR A 200 27.42 -8.71 41.42
C THR A 200 27.67 -10.18 41.71
N ILE A 201 26.77 -11.05 41.27
CA ILE A 201 26.84 -12.50 41.46
C ILE A 201 26.79 -13.14 40.07
N LEU A 202 27.75 -14.01 39.78
CA LEU A 202 27.77 -14.85 38.59
C LEU A 202 27.32 -16.26 38.98
N SER A 203 26.33 -16.80 38.28
CA SER A 203 25.80 -18.15 38.50
C SER A 203 25.51 -18.86 37.18
N GLU A 204 25.25 -20.15 37.28
CA GLU A 204 24.58 -20.90 36.20
C GLU A 204 23.21 -20.29 35.89
N GLN A 205 22.78 -20.40 34.64
CA GLN A 205 21.47 -19.93 34.21
C GLN A 205 20.35 -20.71 34.91
N ARG A 206 19.33 -20.00 35.41
CA ARG A 206 18.13 -20.63 35.97
C ARG A 206 17.39 -21.44 34.89
N PRO A 207 16.77 -22.58 35.23
CA PRO A 207 15.88 -23.28 34.32
C PRO A 207 14.78 -22.35 33.82
N ALA A 208 14.36 -22.53 32.56
CA ALA A 208 13.38 -21.66 31.92
C ALA A 208 11.96 -21.73 32.52
N LEU A 209 11.68 -22.75 33.33
CA LEU A 209 10.39 -22.97 33.97
C LEU A 209 10.59 -23.17 35.47
N THR A 210 9.75 -22.50 36.25
CA THR A 210 9.68 -22.70 37.70
C THR A 210 8.68 -23.81 38.03
N LEU A 211 8.79 -24.38 39.24
CA LEU A 211 7.79 -25.31 39.75
C LEU A 211 6.40 -24.65 39.82
N GLN A 212 6.36 -23.34 40.09
CA GLN A 212 5.12 -22.59 40.15
C GLN A 212 4.41 -22.59 38.80
N ASP A 213 5.14 -22.27 37.72
CA ASP A 213 4.59 -22.31 36.35
C ASP A 213 4.03 -23.70 36.01
N VAL A 214 4.79 -24.75 36.34
CA VAL A 214 4.35 -26.14 36.12
C VAL A 214 3.11 -26.47 36.94
N SER A 215 2.99 -25.95 38.15
CA SER A 215 1.84 -26.19 39.03
C SER A 215 0.59 -25.43 38.60
N GLU A 216 0.74 -24.26 37.99
CA GLU A 216 -0.38 -23.47 37.46
C GLU A 216 -0.97 -24.12 36.20
N ASP A 217 -0.13 -24.80 35.40
CA ASP A 217 -0.55 -25.48 34.17
C ASP A 217 -1.04 -26.93 34.38
N CYS A 218 -0.81 -27.52 35.56
CA CYS A 218 -1.13 -28.93 35.83
C CYS A 218 -2.17 -29.11 36.94
N ASP A 219 -3.30 -29.75 36.64
CA ASP A 219 -4.33 -30.09 37.65
C ASP A 219 -3.81 -31.05 38.75
N ARG A 220 -2.84 -31.92 38.42
CA ARG A 220 -2.22 -32.89 39.34
C ARG A 220 -0.76 -33.17 38.96
N LEU A 221 0.13 -33.17 39.94
CA LEU A 221 1.51 -33.64 39.79
C LEU A 221 1.55 -35.17 39.99
N ARG A 222 2.15 -35.90 39.05
CA ARG A 222 2.32 -37.35 39.17
C ARG A 222 3.54 -37.65 40.04
N GLU A 223 3.33 -38.40 41.12
CA GLU A 223 4.39 -38.84 42.05
C GLU A 223 5.53 -39.56 41.33
N ASP A 224 5.20 -40.39 40.34
CA ASP A 224 6.15 -41.13 39.51
C ASP A 224 7.21 -40.23 38.86
N LYS A 225 6.81 -39.01 38.46
CA LYS A 225 7.68 -38.02 37.80
C LYS A 225 8.48 -37.16 38.78
N ALA A 226 8.08 -37.13 40.05
CA ALA A 226 8.77 -36.40 41.13
C ALA A 226 9.91 -37.22 41.75
N SER A 227 9.98 -38.52 41.45
CA SER A 227 11.06 -39.39 41.90
C SER A 227 12.31 -39.21 41.03
N VAL A 228 13.40 -38.77 41.65
CA VAL A 228 14.72 -38.65 41.00
C VAL A 228 15.23 -40.07 40.74
N GLY A 229 15.00 -40.60 39.53
CA GLY A 229 15.71 -41.80 39.07
C GLY A 229 14.89 -42.89 38.37
N SER A 230 13.95 -42.56 37.48
CA SER A 230 13.53 -43.57 36.50
C SER A 230 13.43 -43.03 35.07
N CYS A 231 14.35 -43.54 34.25
CA CYS A 231 14.16 -43.86 32.84
C CYS A 231 13.92 -42.70 31.86
N PHE A 232 15.00 -42.22 31.26
CA PHE A 232 15.00 -42.00 29.81
C PHE A 232 15.58 -43.26 29.14
N PRO A 233 14.90 -43.91 28.18
CA PRO A 233 15.53 -44.84 27.26
C PRO A 233 16.49 -44.12 26.31
#